data_AF-A0A074LJK3-F1
#
_entry.id   AF-A0A074LJK3-F1
#
_cell.length_a   1.000
_cell.length_b   1.000
_cell.length_c   1.000
_cell.angle_alpha   90.00
_cell.angle_beta   90.00
_cell.angle_gamma   90.00
#
_symmetry.space_group_name_H-M   'P 1'
#
loop_
_entity.id
_entity.type
_entity.pdbx_description
1 polymer ?
#
loop_
_entity_poly.entity_id
_entity_poly.type
_entity_poly.pdbx_seq_one_letter_code
_entity_poly.pdbx_strand_id
1 'polypeptide(L)'
;MDNNTENLFAKMCDKQEEEAFKYADKLAEIGGDEILNKLIELVKSDDIECVHLAARALANIDNNQSALDTIMEAIHDNRNRHQNGALVQALEGFDLSLKFVDIFRIYLFGNFKSSLLAKEYLDYVEFDVTPRVIKKVEKHWKHFINNSKNDEGFEIKKAEVEEILSEIKAMFEE
;
A
#
# COMPACT_ATOMS: atom_id res chain seq x y z
N MET A 1 0.47 -11.90 25.36
CA MET A 1 0.88 -12.79 24.26
C MET A 1 1.43 -14.09 24.85
N ASP A 2 1.05 -15.25 24.30
CA ASP A 2 1.45 -16.56 24.83
C ASP A 2 2.73 -17.08 24.13
N ASN A 3 3.41 -18.06 24.72
CA ASN A 3 4.65 -18.61 24.15
C ASN A 3 4.47 -19.18 22.73
N ASN A 4 3.25 -19.59 22.36
CA ASN A 4 2.96 -20.14 21.05
C ASN A 4 2.95 -19.03 19.99
N THR A 5 2.26 -17.92 20.26
CA THR A 5 2.22 -16.75 19.37
C THR A 5 3.58 -16.07 19.22
N GLU A 6 4.36 -15.97 20.30
CA GLU A 6 5.75 -15.48 20.22
C GLU A 6 6.63 -16.36 19.31
N ASN A 7 6.47 -17.68 19.38
CA ASN A 7 7.18 -18.60 18.50
C ASN A 7 6.81 -18.40 17.03
N LEU A 8 5.52 -18.16 16.72
CA LEU A 8 5.07 -17.87 15.36
C LEU A 8 5.72 -16.59 14.81
N PHE A 9 5.80 -15.53 15.61
CA PHE A 9 6.49 -14.29 15.20
C PHE A 9 7.98 -14.54 14.95
N ALA A 10 8.65 -15.28 15.83
CA ALA A 10 10.05 -15.62 15.65
C ALA A 10 10.29 -16.41 14.35
N LYS A 11 9.42 -17.38 14.05
CA LYS A 11 9.47 -18.18 12.82
C LYS A 11 9.14 -17.39 11.56
N MET A 12 8.17 -16.48 11.63
CA MET A 12 7.84 -15.60 10.53
C MET A 12 9.01 -14.70 10.13
N CYS A 13 9.83 -14.26 11.09
CA CYS A 13 10.96 -13.36 10.82
C CYS A 13 12.33 -14.07 10.82
N ASP A 14 12.34 -15.41 10.74
CA ASP A 14 13.56 -16.20 10.58
C ASP A 14 13.95 -16.31 9.11
N LYS A 15 15.11 -15.78 8.75
CA LYS A 15 15.64 -15.78 7.36
C LYS A 15 15.98 -17.17 6.84
N GLN A 16 16.07 -18.16 7.72
CA GLN A 16 16.33 -19.55 7.35
C GLN A 16 15.03 -20.37 7.22
N GLU A 17 13.88 -19.76 7.53
CA GLU A 17 12.59 -20.44 7.49
C GLU A 17 11.99 -20.34 6.09
N GLU A 18 12.13 -21.41 5.29
CA GLU A 18 11.60 -21.48 3.93
C GLU A 18 10.07 -21.30 3.87
N GLU A 19 9.38 -21.64 4.96
CA GLU A 19 7.92 -21.55 5.06
C GLU A 19 7.44 -20.37 5.91
N ALA A 20 8.23 -19.30 6.02
CA ALA A 20 7.95 -18.11 6.83
C ALA A 20 6.53 -17.52 6.58
N PHE A 21 6.07 -17.57 5.33
CA PHE A 21 4.72 -17.12 4.95
C PHE A 21 3.59 -17.90 5.61
N LYS A 22 3.77 -19.19 5.94
CA LYS A 22 2.75 -19.99 6.64
C LYS A 22 2.55 -19.48 8.07
N TYR A 23 3.60 -18.98 8.70
CA TYR A 23 3.52 -18.40 10.04
C TYR A 23 2.83 -17.04 10.00
N ALA A 24 3.05 -16.23 8.97
CA ALA A 24 2.29 -15.00 8.73
C ALA A 24 0.79 -15.29 8.55
N ASP A 25 0.44 -16.28 7.71
CA ASP A 25 -0.95 -16.67 7.48
C ASP A 25 -1.60 -17.21 8.77
N LYS A 26 -0.87 -18.02 9.54
CA LYS A 26 -1.35 -18.52 10.84
C LYS A 26 -1.53 -17.41 11.88
N LEU A 27 -0.64 -16.42 11.92
CA LEU A 27 -0.83 -15.24 12.78
C LEU A 27 -2.08 -14.46 12.39
N ALA A 28 -2.36 -14.35 11.09
CA ALA A 28 -3.57 -13.71 10.60
C ALA A 28 -4.84 -14.47 11.00
N GLU A 29 -4.83 -15.80 10.89
CA GLU A 29 -5.94 -16.67 11.34
C GLU A 29 -6.22 -16.55 12.84
N ILE A 30 -5.19 -16.38 13.67
CA ILE A 30 -5.36 -16.18 15.12
C ILE A 30 -5.95 -14.79 15.39
N GLY A 31 -5.41 -13.76 14.73
CA GLY A 31 -5.87 -12.39 14.85
C GLY A 31 -5.83 -11.84 16.29
N GLY A 32 -6.70 -10.86 16.56
CA GLY A 32 -6.81 -10.20 17.86
C GLY A 32 -5.83 -9.04 18.06
N ASP A 33 -6.18 -8.15 18.99
CA ASP A 33 -5.52 -6.85 19.16
C ASP A 33 -4.02 -6.97 19.46
N GLU A 34 -3.61 -7.97 20.24
CA GLU A 34 -2.18 -8.17 20.55
C GLU A 34 -1.36 -8.50 19.31
N ILE A 35 -1.87 -9.38 18.45
CA ILE A 35 -1.19 -9.78 17.19
C ILE A 35 -1.20 -8.62 16.20
N LEU A 36 -2.35 -7.94 16.06
CA LEU A 36 -2.49 -6.76 15.21
C LEU A 36 -1.45 -5.69 15.58
N ASN A 37 -1.38 -5.32 16.86
CA ASN A 37 -0.42 -4.33 17.35
C ASN A 37 1.03 -4.78 17.12
N LYS A 38 1.33 -6.06 17.32
CA LYS A 38 2.69 -6.56 17.12
C LYS A 38 3.10 -6.54 15.65
N LEU A 39 2.20 -6.90 14.74
CA LEU A 39 2.45 -6.81 13.30
C LEU A 39 2.64 -5.36 12.85
N ILE A 40 1.87 -4.41 13.40
CA ILE A 40 2.05 -2.96 13.17
C ILE A 40 3.46 -2.51 13.58
N GLU A 41 3.99 -3.00 14.71
CA GLU A 41 5.37 -2.72 15.11
C GLU A 41 6.38 -3.29 14.11
N LEU A 42 6.17 -4.52 13.64
CA LEU A 42 7.08 -5.20 12.72
C LEU A 42 7.16 -4.52 11.34
N VAL A 43 6.06 -3.96 10.84
CA VAL A 43 6.05 -3.17 9.59
C VAL A 43 6.96 -1.94 9.66
N LYS A 44 7.30 -1.46 10.86
CA LYS A 44 8.21 -0.33 11.08
C LYS A 44 9.68 -0.74 11.27
N SER A 45 9.97 -2.04 11.26
CA SER A 45 11.32 -2.57 11.46
C SER A 45 12.23 -2.37 10.24
N ASP A 46 13.53 -2.60 10.41
CA ASP A 46 14.51 -2.54 9.31
C ASP A 46 14.63 -3.86 8.53
N ASP A 47 13.95 -4.92 8.97
CA ASP A 47 14.00 -6.23 8.30
C ASP A 47 12.94 -6.31 7.21
N ILE A 48 13.34 -6.04 5.97
CA ILE A 48 12.44 -5.93 4.80
C ILE A 48 11.60 -7.21 4.60
N GLU A 49 12.18 -8.40 4.81
CA GLU A 49 11.45 -9.66 4.65
C GLU A 49 10.37 -9.81 5.72
N CYS A 50 10.72 -9.53 6.98
CA CYS A 50 9.78 -9.52 8.10
C CYS A 50 8.70 -8.45 7.92
N VAL A 51 9.04 -7.27 7.37
CA VAL A 51 8.09 -6.20 7.03
C VAL A 51 7.07 -6.66 5.99
N HIS A 52 7.50 -7.35 4.93
CA HIS A 52 6.60 -7.87 3.90
C HIS A 52 5.65 -8.94 4.44
N LEU A 53 6.16 -9.85 5.26
CA LEU A 53 5.37 -10.89 5.89
C LEU A 53 4.38 -10.32 6.91
N ALA A 54 4.80 -9.32 7.69
CA ALA A 54 3.93 -8.63 8.62
C ALA A 54 2.80 -7.89 7.89
N ALA A 55 3.10 -7.19 6.79
CA ALA A 55 2.09 -6.53 5.97
C ALA A 55 1.10 -7.53 5.34
N ARG A 56 1.59 -8.69 4.87
CA ARG A 56 0.74 -9.78 4.37
C ARG A 56 -0.20 -10.29 5.47
N ALA A 57 0.32 -10.56 6.67
CA ALA A 57 -0.52 -11.03 7.77
C ALA A 57 -1.59 -9.99 8.13
N LEU A 58 -1.23 -8.70 8.20
CA LEU A 58 -2.16 -7.60 8.46
C LEU A 58 -3.29 -7.54 7.43
N ALA A 59 -2.98 -7.70 6.14
CA ALA A 59 -3.98 -7.72 5.07
C ALA A 59 -5.02 -8.84 5.23
N ASN A 60 -4.67 -9.93 5.90
CA ASN A 60 -5.52 -11.10 6.10
C ASN A 60 -6.22 -11.13 7.47
N ILE A 61 -5.99 -10.14 8.35
CA ILE A 61 -6.64 -10.04 9.66
C ILE A 61 -7.98 -9.31 9.53
N ASP A 62 -9.02 -9.82 10.19
CA ASP A 62 -10.29 -9.11 10.35
C ASP A 62 -10.12 -7.85 11.22
N ASN A 63 -10.83 -6.76 10.90
CA ASN A 63 -10.74 -5.48 11.60
C ASN A 63 -9.33 -4.85 11.60
N ASN A 64 -8.55 -5.11 10.54
CA ASN A 64 -7.19 -4.61 10.35
C ASN A 64 -7.07 -3.12 10.01
N GLN A 65 -8.16 -2.39 9.77
CA GLN A 65 -8.14 -1.04 9.19
C GLN A 65 -7.25 -0.04 9.94
N SER A 66 -7.06 -0.21 11.25
CA SER A 66 -6.14 0.62 12.05
C SER A 66 -4.67 0.52 11.62
N ALA A 67 -4.29 -0.56 10.93
CA ALA A 67 -2.94 -0.77 10.40
C ALA A 67 -2.69 -0.06 9.05
N LEU A 68 -3.74 0.38 8.35
CA LEU A 68 -3.62 0.92 6.99
C LEU A 68 -2.66 2.11 6.91
N ASP A 69 -2.76 3.04 7.86
CA ASP A 69 -1.88 4.22 7.89
C ASP A 69 -0.41 3.83 8.09
N THR A 70 -0.14 2.81 8.90
CA THR A 70 1.23 2.29 9.10
C THR A 70 1.76 1.63 7.81
N ILE A 71 0.93 0.90 7.07
CA ILE A 71 1.33 0.33 5.78
C ILE A 71 1.60 1.43 4.75
N MET A 72 0.75 2.47 4.69
CA MET A 72 0.95 3.62 3.81
C MET A 72 2.25 4.37 4.12
N GLU A 73 2.57 4.58 5.40
CA GLU A 73 3.85 5.13 5.83
C GLU A 73 5.02 4.27 5.33
N ALA A 74 4.94 2.95 5.48
CA ALA A 74 5.98 2.03 5.03
C ALA A 74 6.13 2.00 3.50
N ILE A 75 5.04 2.10 2.74
CA ILE A 75 5.08 2.20 1.27
C ILE A 75 5.82 3.47 0.83
N HIS A 76 5.61 4.59 1.52
CA HIS A 76 6.21 5.88 1.20
C HIS A 76 7.62 6.06 1.77
N ASP A 77 8.09 5.14 2.61
CA ASP A 77 9.45 5.17 3.13
C ASP A 77 10.47 4.94 2.01
N ASN A 78 11.46 5.83 1.92
CA ASN A 78 12.53 5.74 0.93
C ASN A 78 13.34 4.45 1.05
N ARG A 79 13.45 3.86 2.24
CA ARG A 79 14.12 2.56 2.47
C ARG A 79 13.44 1.44 1.68
N ASN A 80 12.12 1.54 1.50
CA ASN A 80 11.31 0.53 0.82
C ASN A 80 11.07 0.85 -0.66
N ARG A 81 11.48 2.01 -1.18
CA ARG A 81 11.13 2.50 -2.53
C ARG A 81 11.36 1.49 -3.66
N HIS A 82 12.41 0.68 -3.57
CA HIS A 82 12.75 -0.33 -4.59
C HIS A 82 12.04 -1.67 -4.39
N GLN A 83 11.41 -1.90 -3.23
CA GLN A 83 10.85 -3.19 -2.82
C GLN A 83 9.46 -3.05 -2.15
N ASN A 84 8.79 -1.91 -2.28
CA ASN A 84 7.49 -1.65 -1.67
C ASN A 84 6.31 -2.26 -2.44
N GLY A 85 6.55 -2.95 -3.56
CA GLY A 85 5.47 -3.60 -4.33
C GLY A 85 4.71 -4.68 -3.53
N ALA A 86 5.37 -5.35 -2.57
CA ALA A 86 4.69 -6.28 -1.66
C ALA A 86 3.82 -5.53 -0.63
N LEU A 87 4.27 -4.36 -0.16
CA LEU A 87 3.49 -3.51 0.73
C LEU A 87 2.26 -2.93 0.03
N VAL A 88 2.41 -2.52 -1.24
CA VAL A 88 1.27 -2.06 -2.06
C VAL A 88 0.29 -3.20 -2.29
N GLN A 89 0.76 -4.42 -2.54
CA GLN A 89 -0.11 -5.59 -2.69
C GLN A 89 -0.93 -5.88 -1.43
N ALA A 90 -0.35 -5.66 -0.24
CA ALA A 90 -1.08 -5.84 1.01
C ALA A 90 -2.29 -4.90 1.15
N LEU A 91 -2.35 -3.80 0.40
CA LEU A 91 -3.50 -2.88 0.40
C LEU A 91 -4.80 -3.53 -0.09
N GLU A 92 -4.74 -4.66 -0.80
CA GLU A 92 -5.91 -5.44 -1.22
C GLU A 92 -6.78 -5.88 -0.03
N GLY A 93 -6.18 -6.08 1.15
CA GLY A 93 -6.89 -6.47 2.37
C GLY A 93 -7.51 -5.32 3.16
N PHE A 94 -7.53 -4.10 2.63
CA PHE A 94 -7.97 -2.90 3.35
C PHE A 94 -9.06 -2.14 2.60
N ASP A 95 -9.87 -1.37 3.34
CA ASP A 95 -10.74 -0.37 2.72
C ASP A 95 -9.92 0.86 2.30
N LEU A 96 -9.87 1.10 1.00
CA LEU A 96 -9.10 2.17 0.37
C LEU A 96 -9.97 3.37 -0.05
N SER A 97 -11.28 3.36 0.23
CA SER A 97 -12.25 4.39 -0.20
C SER A 97 -11.79 5.85 0.05
N LEU A 98 -11.11 6.09 1.18
CA LEU A 98 -10.59 7.41 1.57
C LEU A 98 -9.14 7.68 1.16
N LYS A 99 -8.49 6.76 0.42
CA LYS A 99 -7.04 6.78 0.13
C LYS A 99 -6.68 7.15 -1.30
N PHE A 100 -7.62 7.69 -2.09
CA PHE A 100 -7.38 8.08 -3.49
C PHE A 100 -6.07 8.84 -3.71
N VAL A 101 -5.79 9.86 -2.88
CA VAL A 101 -4.57 10.68 -3.01
C VAL A 101 -3.30 9.85 -2.83
N ASP A 102 -3.29 8.93 -1.87
CA ASP A 102 -2.12 8.10 -1.56
C ASP A 102 -1.91 7.03 -2.65
N ILE A 103 -2.97 6.37 -3.09
CA ILE A 103 -2.93 5.43 -4.23
C ILE A 103 -2.43 6.14 -5.49
N PHE A 104 -2.97 7.32 -5.78
CA PHE A 104 -2.53 8.13 -6.92
C PHE A 104 -1.04 8.51 -6.84
N ARG A 105 -0.53 8.83 -5.65
CA ARG A 105 0.90 9.08 -5.45
C ARG A 105 1.74 7.82 -5.68
N ILE A 106 1.29 6.65 -5.24
CA ILE A 106 1.98 5.38 -5.49
C ILE A 106 2.03 5.11 -6.99
N TYR A 107 0.92 5.34 -7.70
CA TYR A 107 0.86 5.20 -9.14
C TYR A 107 1.85 6.13 -9.87
N LEU A 108 1.98 7.39 -9.45
CA LEU A 108 2.91 8.33 -10.05
C LEU A 108 4.39 8.01 -9.76
N PHE A 109 4.74 7.69 -8.50
CA PHE A 109 6.13 7.69 -8.04
C PHE A 109 6.68 6.32 -7.65
N GLY A 110 5.85 5.29 -7.65
CA GLY A 110 6.22 3.92 -7.31
C GLY A 110 7.13 3.27 -8.36
N ASN A 111 7.78 2.17 -7.96
CA ASN A 111 8.42 1.26 -8.93
C ASN A 111 7.36 0.58 -9.81
N PHE A 112 7.80 -0.18 -10.82
CA PHE A 112 6.91 -0.83 -11.78
C PHE A 112 5.75 -1.61 -11.13
N LYS A 113 6.05 -2.53 -10.20
CA LYS A 113 5.02 -3.33 -9.51
C LYS A 113 4.05 -2.44 -8.70
N SER A 114 4.59 -1.47 -7.97
CA SER A 114 3.79 -0.56 -7.15
C SER A 114 2.87 0.31 -7.99
N SER A 115 3.39 0.83 -9.10
CA SER A 115 2.60 1.61 -10.04
C SER A 115 1.50 0.78 -10.69
N LEU A 116 1.79 -0.46 -11.08
CA LEU A 116 0.79 -1.34 -11.70
C LEU A 116 -0.37 -1.61 -10.75
N LEU A 117 -0.06 -2.07 -9.51
CA LEU A 117 -1.08 -2.34 -8.49
C LEU A 117 -1.88 -1.09 -8.11
N ALA A 118 -1.22 0.05 -7.98
CA ALA A 118 -1.91 1.30 -7.69
C ALA A 118 -2.86 1.72 -8.83
N LYS A 119 -2.52 1.43 -10.09
CA LYS A 119 -3.44 1.66 -11.21
C LYS A 119 -4.67 0.77 -11.11
N GLU A 120 -4.49 -0.52 -10.81
CA GLU A 120 -5.62 -1.44 -10.57
C GLU A 120 -6.53 -0.93 -9.46
N TYR A 121 -5.98 -0.44 -8.34
CA TYR A 121 -6.80 0.16 -7.29
C TYR A 121 -7.53 1.41 -7.75
N LEU A 122 -6.90 2.30 -8.54
CA LEU A 122 -7.56 3.48 -9.09
C LEU A 122 -8.75 3.14 -9.99
N ASP A 123 -8.68 2.00 -10.69
CA ASP A 123 -9.69 1.57 -11.65
C ASP A 123 -10.86 0.84 -11.01
N TYR A 124 -10.61 0.08 -9.93
CA TYR A 124 -11.58 -0.86 -9.37
C TYR A 124 -12.10 -0.50 -7.98
N VAL A 125 -11.43 0.37 -7.23
CA VAL A 125 -11.92 0.83 -5.92
C VAL A 125 -12.89 1.98 -6.10
N GLU A 126 -14.03 1.91 -5.41
CA GLU A 126 -14.94 3.04 -5.27
C GLU A 126 -14.40 4.03 -4.23
N PHE A 127 -13.97 5.20 -4.68
CA PHE A 127 -13.37 6.21 -3.82
C PHE A 127 -14.35 7.33 -3.45
N ASP A 128 -14.29 7.75 -2.19
CA ASP A 128 -14.96 8.94 -1.69
C ASP A 128 -14.16 10.19 -2.08
N VAL A 129 -14.29 10.60 -3.34
CA VAL A 129 -13.62 11.79 -3.87
C VAL A 129 -14.33 13.06 -3.37
N THR A 130 -13.55 14.09 -3.09
CA THR A 130 -14.05 15.44 -2.77
C THR A 130 -13.31 16.49 -3.60
N PRO A 131 -13.82 17.72 -3.73
CA PRO A 131 -13.09 18.79 -4.41
C PRO A 131 -11.70 19.07 -3.80
N ARG A 132 -11.51 18.76 -2.51
CA ARG A 132 -10.21 18.87 -1.84
C ARG A 132 -9.23 17.77 -2.29
N VAL A 133 -9.72 16.55 -2.55
CA VAL A 133 -8.93 15.45 -3.10
C VAL A 133 -8.45 15.81 -4.50
N ILE A 134 -9.32 16.33 -5.37
CA ILE A 134 -8.99 16.76 -6.74
C ILE A 134 -7.83 17.78 -6.71
N LYS A 135 -7.93 18.82 -5.89
CA LYS A 135 -6.84 19.82 -5.75
C LYS A 135 -5.51 19.21 -5.31
N LYS A 136 -5.53 18.17 -4.46
CA LYS A 136 -4.30 17.50 -4.02
C LYS A 136 -3.68 16.66 -5.14
N VAL A 137 -4.48 15.88 -5.87
CA VAL A 137 -3.97 15.04 -6.96
C VAL A 137 -3.43 15.88 -8.12
N GLU A 138 -4.07 16.99 -8.47
CA GLU A 138 -3.54 17.95 -9.45
C GLU A 138 -2.18 18.52 -9.04
N LYS A 139 -1.98 18.78 -7.75
CA LYS A 139 -0.68 19.23 -7.23
C LYS A 139 0.39 18.15 -7.41
N HIS A 140 0.08 16.89 -7.10
CA HIS A 140 1.01 15.78 -7.31
C HIS A 140 1.29 15.54 -8.79
N TRP A 141 0.28 15.66 -9.65
CA TRP A 141 0.44 15.55 -11.08
C TRP A 141 1.36 16.63 -11.66
N LYS A 142 1.15 17.90 -11.28
CA LYS A 142 2.05 19.01 -11.67
C LYS A 142 3.48 18.76 -11.20
N HIS A 143 3.67 18.23 -10.00
CA HIS A 143 4.99 17.87 -9.50
C HIS A 143 5.63 16.76 -10.36
N PHE A 144 4.87 15.73 -10.72
CA PHE A 144 5.35 14.65 -11.58
C PHE A 144 5.78 15.18 -12.96
N ILE A 145 4.92 15.94 -13.66
CA ILE A 145 5.26 16.51 -14.97
C ILE A 145 6.58 17.30 -14.93
N ASN A 146 6.76 18.13 -13.91
CA ASN A 146 7.94 19.00 -13.81
C ASN A 146 9.25 18.24 -13.51
N ASN A 147 9.19 16.97 -13.09
CA ASN A 147 10.36 16.19 -12.67
C ASN A 147 10.56 14.91 -13.50
N SER A 148 9.62 14.57 -14.38
CA SER A 148 9.71 13.41 -15.25
C SER A 148 10.49 13.70 -16.52
N LYS A 149 11.11 12.66 -17.10
CA LYS A 149 11.70 12.74 -18.43
C LYS A 149 10.59 12.55 -19.46
N ASN A 150 10.58 13.35 -20.51
CA ASN A 150 9.60 13.22 -21.59
C ASN A 150 9.97 12.05 -22.51
N ASP A 151 9.76 10.83 -22.02
CA ASP A 151 9.91 9.58 -22.76
C ASP A 151 8.55 8.93 -23.06
N GLU A 152 8.56 7.80 -23.76
CA GLU A 152 7.32 7.09 -24.12
C GLU A 152 6.51 6.66 -22.89
N GLY A 153 7.20 6.23 -21.82
CA GLY A 153 6.55 5.85 -20.57
C GLY A 153 5.85 7.03 -19.90
N PHE A 154 6.43 8.23 -19.99
CA PHE A 154 5.80 9.46 -19.54
C PHE A 154 4.53 9.80 -20.33
N GLU A 155 4.54 9.69 -21.66
CA GLU A 155 3.36 10.01 -22.48
C GLU A 155 2.21 9.04 -22.24
N ILE A 156 2.49 7.74 -22.07
CA ILE A 156 1.47 6.75 -21.68
C ILE A 156 0.86 7.12 -20.33
N LYS A 157 1.71 7.33 -19.32
CA LYS A 157 1.27 7.69 -17.97
C LYS A 157 0.50 9.00 -17.95
N LYS A 158 0.88 9.97 -18.79
CA LYS A 158 0.18 11.24 -18.94
C LYS A 158 -1.23 11.05 -19.47
N ALA A 159 -1.42 10.26 -20.52
CA ALA A 159 -2.74 9.98 -21.06
C ALA A 159 -3.65 9.33 -19.98
N GLU A 160 -3.13 8.33 -19.27
CA GLU A 160 -3.86 7.65 -18.17
C GLU A 160 -4.23 8.62 -17.03
N VAL A 161 -3.31 9.49 -16.61
CA VAL A 161 -3.58 10.48 -15.54
C VAL A 161 -4.60 11.52 -15.99
N GLU A 162 -4.50 12.00 -17.22
CA GLU A 162 -5.43 13.02 -17.75
C GLU A 162 -6.85 12.46 -17.86
N GLU A 163 -7.01 11.19 -18.24
CA GLU A 163 -8.27 10.45 -18.21
C GLU A 163 -8.83 10.37 -16.77
N ILE A 164 -8.06 9.84 -15.82
CA ILE A 164 -8.45 9.76 -14.40
C ILE A 164 -8.89 11.12 -13.86
N LEU A 165 -8.12 12.19 -14.12
CA LEU A 165 -8.44 13.54 -13.66
C LEU A 165 -9.71 14.10 -14.30
N SER A 166 -9.98 13.75 -15.56
CA SER A 166 -11.21 14.16 -16.25
C SER A 166 -12.43 13.49 -15.63
N GLU A 167 -12.37 12.17 -15.41
CA GLU A 167 -13.47 11.39 -14.84
C GLU A 167 -13.85 11.88 -13.44
N ILE A 168 -12.87 12.02 -12.53
CA ILE A 168 -13.16 12.46 -11.16
C ILE A 168 -13.68 13.90 -11.08
N LYS A 169 -13.36 14.76 -12.07
CA LYS A 169 -13.88 16.13 -12.13
C LYS A 169 -15.31 16.17 -12.62
N ALA A 170 -15.64 15.35 -13.61
CA ALA A 170 -16.99 15.25 -14.15
C ALA A 170 -18.03 14.91 -13.07
N MET A 171 -17.64 14.17 -12.03
CA MET A 171 -18.48 13.87 -10.85
C MET A 171 -18.96 15.11 -10.07
N PHE A 172 -18.37 16.29 -10.28
CA PHE A 172 -18.71 17.54 -9.57
C PHE A 172 -19.19 18.65 -10.50
N GLU A 173 -19.36 18.37 -11.79
CA GLU A 173 -19.81 19.35 -12.79
C GLU A 173 -21.33 19.26 -13.06
N GLU A 174 -22.09 18.55 -12.22
CA GLU A 174 -23.56 18.49 -12.22
C GLU A 174 -24.23 19.54 -11.31
#